data_AF-A0A3B8ZQ18-F1
#
_entry.id   AF-A0A3B8ZQ18-F1
#
_cell.length_a   1.000
_cell.length_b   1.000
_cell.length_c   1.000
_cell.angle_alpha   90.00
_cell.angle_beta   90.00
_cell.angle_gamma   90.00
#
_symmetry.space_group_name_H-M   'P 1'
#
loop_
_entity.id
_entity.type
_entity.pdbx_description
1 polymer ?
#
loop_
_entity_poly.entity_id
_entity_poly.type
_entity_poly.pdbx_seq_one_letter_code
_entity_poly.pdbx_strand_id
1 'polypeptide(L)'
;MFFRTWPVASFQPGFAFSKKSIHEKNDYGDPTRGPLYPSTTEVEKLSANPSNPDQQSRWKSTVQVASLTDIGMRRAINQDSMKVVLAESAAVWERQGHLFVVADGMGAHAAGELASKLAVDLVPLNYSKYRDMPPAEALHRAVTETNAEIYRRGHATIEFRSMGTTCSTLALLPEGAVLAHVGDSRVYMLSGDRLYQLTFDHSLVWEMQAAGRVSEEAARSGVIPKNVITRSLGPNAAVQVDLEGPFPVRMGDRFLLCSDGLSGQITDEEIATILKLLPPQEAAQLFIDLSNLRGGPDNITALVIEATGSEIVSQLPNSVMPEPANQPKSFSRALGIVAGVCLLAAVALGLLGQWPLAVVTSLLGAVALVTGIVQVYWTPPAQQSEATRYGEGPYRQFQAKAAEPLFEHLTATMKQLREAAEEHDWTIAWTELEKEFSEACRLADAKNYADAMRKQARVVIELLRQIRNQRGNASDSQSAG
;
A
#
# COMPACT_ATOMS: atom_id res chain seq x y z
N MET A 1 24.88 -11.03 17.77
CA MET A 1 25.80 -9.91 17.51
C MET A 1 26.48 -10.15 16.17
N PHE A 2 25.80 -9.86 15.07
CA PHE A 2 26.35 -9.92 13.70
C PHE A 2 25.58 -8.88 12.89
N PHE A 3 26.15 -7.68 12.80
CA PHE A 3 25.72 -6.65 11.85
C PHE A 3 26.39 -6.96 10.51
N ARG A 4 25.61 -7.33 9.49
CA ARG A 4 26.07 -7.30 8.10
C ARG A 4 25.97 -5.86 7.62
N THR A 5 27.11 -5.21 7.49
CA THR A 5 27.27 -3.97 6.74
C THR A 5 27.07 -4.29 5.25
N TRP A 6 26.16 -3.58 4.60
CA TRP A 6 26.01 -3.61 3.14
C TRP A 6 26.90 -2.50 2.56
N PRO A 7 27.80 -2.78 1.60
CA PRO A 7 28.57 -1.74 0.94
C PRO A 7 27.69 -0.99 -0.07
N VAL A 8 27.83 0.33 -0.07
CA VAL A 8 27.33 1.22 -1.11
C VAL A 8 27.98 0.80 -2.43
N ALA A 9 27.16 0.52 -3.45
CA ALA A 9 27.63 0.07 -4.75
C ALA A 9 28.41 1.19 -5.45
N SER A 10 29.67 0.91 -5.79
CA SER A 10 30.49 1.73 -6.66
C SER A 10 30.05 1.54 -8.12
N PHE A 11 29.73 2.64 -8.81
CA PHE A 11 29.35 2.64 -10.22
C PHE A 11 30.47 3.25 -11.10
N GLN A 12 30.88 2.52 -12.14
CA GLN A 12 31.73 3.03 -13.21
C GLN A 12 30.89 3.68 -14.32
N PRO A 13 31.38 4.77 -14.97
CA PRO A 13 30.69 5.36 -16.11
C PRO A 13 31.25 4.83 -17.44
N GLY A 14 30.34 4.58 -18.38
CA GLY A 14 30.67 4.61 -19.80
C GLY A 14 29.87 3.64 -20.65
N PHE A 15 28.85 4.14 -21.35
CA PHE A 15 28.52 3.68 -22.72
C PHE A 15 27.76 4.78 -23.45
N ALA A 16 28.36 5.27 -24.53
CA ALA A 16 27.83 6.30 -25.42
C ALA A 16 26.90 5.66 -26.48
N PHE A 17 25.74 6.29 -26.73
CA PHE A 17 24.85 5.91 -27.84
C PHE A 17 25.06 6.83 -29.06
N SER A 18 25.26 6.18 -30.22
CA SER A 18 25.36 6.79 -31.54
C SER A 18 23.96 7.03 -32.12
N LYS A 19 23.61 8.30 -32.40
CA LYS A 19 22.41 8.68 -33.17
C LYS A 19 22.72 8.57 -34.67
N LYS A 20 22.04 7.66 -35.38
CA LYS A 20 21.92 7.73 -36.84
C LYS A 20 20.61 8.41 -37.22
N SER A 21 20.77 9.57 -37.86
CA SER A 21 19.74 10.32 -38.59
C SER A 21 19.30 9.55 -39.84
N ILE A 22 18.00 9.49 -40.10
CA ILE A 22 17.45 9.20 -41.42
C ILE A 22 16.49 10.34 -41.78
N HIS A 23 16.89 11.12 -42.78
CA HIS A 23 16.05 12.01 -43.56
C HIS A 23 15.18 11.19 -44.50
N GLU A 24 13.88 11.48 -44.54
CA GLU A 24 13.11 11.25 -45.77
C GLU A 24 12.05 12.35 -45.93
N LYS A 25 12.13 13.02 -47.09
CA LYS A 25 11.18 14.01 -47.62
C LYS A 25 10.44 13.36 -48.77
N ASN A 26 9.13 13.63 -48.90
CA ASN A 26 8.38 14.03 -50.11
C ASN A 26 6.87 14.08 -49.73
N ASP A 27 6.17 15.23 -49.73
CA ASP A 27 5.51 15.98 -50.84
C ASP A 27 4.49 15.13 -51.64
N TYR A 28 3.21 15.48 -51.93
CA TYR A 28 2.36 16.69 -51.85
C TYR A 28 0.87 16.25 -51.93
N GLY A 29 -0.09 17.06 -51.44
CA GLY A 29 -1.52 16.88 -51.77
C GLY A 29 -2.53 17.86 -51.13
N ASP A 30 -2.80 18.98 -51.83
CA ASP A 30 -4.02 19.84 -51.88
C ASP A 30 -4.66 20.44 -50.59
N PRO A 31 -4.62 21.78 -50.37
CA PRO A 31 -5.19 22.46 -49.21
C PRO A 31 -6.58 23.10 -49.44
N THR A 32 -7.54 22.43 -50.10
CA THR A 32 -8.85 23.04 -50.42
C THR A 32 -10.11 22.26 -50.02
N ARG A 33 -10.06 21.39 -49.00
CA ARG A 33 -11.27 20.72 -48.47
C ARG A 33 -11.36 20.80 -46.95
N GLY A 34 -12.18 21.73 -46.45
CA GLY A 34 -12.60 21.77 -45.05
C GLY A 34 -13.64 20.68 -44.74
N PRO A 35 -13.60 20.01 -43.57
CA PRO A 35 -14.63 19.07 -43.19
C PRO A 35 -15.89 19.80 -42.67
N LEU A 36 -17.03 19.45 -43.26
CA LEU A 36 -18.37 19.81 -42.83
C LEU A 36 -18.74 19.07 -41.53
N TYR A 37 -18.85 19.78 -40.42
CA TYR A 37 -19.59 19.34 -39.23
C TYR A 37 -20.48 20.50 -38.72
N PRO A 38 -21.75 20.25 -38.37
CA PRO A 38 -22.64 21.28 -37.85
C PRO A 38 -22.22 21.70 -36.44
N SER A 39 -22.26 23.01 -36.17
CA SER A 39 -21.95 23.63 -34.88
C SER A 39 -22.95 23.22 -33.79
N THR A 40 -22.48 22.54 -32.76
CA THR A 40 -23.28 22.03 -31.64
C THR A 40 -23.62 23.10 -30.60
N THR A 41 -24.20 24.23 -31.01
CA THR A 41 -24.57 25.32 -30.06
C THR A 41 -26.07 25.39 -29.73
N GLU A 42 -26.89 24.41 -30.15
CA GLU A 42 -28.34 24.45 -29.89
C GLU A 42 -28.95 23.21 -29.20
N VAL A 43 -28.13 22.24 -28.77
CA VAL A 43 -28.62 21.09 -27.97
C VAL A 43 -28.32 21.23 -26.47
N GLU A 44 -27.56 22.25 -26.07
CA GLU A 44 -27.08 22.45 -24.69
C GLU A 44 -27.99 23.36 -23.82
N LYS A 45 -29.21 23.69 -24.28
CA LYS A 45 -30.13 24.61 -23.58
C LYS A 45 -31.32 23.97 -22.85
N LEU A 46 -31.39 22.64 -22.76
CA LEU A 46 -32.50 21.94 -22.08
C LEU A 46 -32.01 20.83 -21.14
N SER A 47 -31.09 21.12 -20.22
CA SER A 47 -30.83 20.29 -19.01
C SER A 47 -30.00 20.98 -17.92
N ALA A 48 -29.79 22.29 -17.96
CA ALA A 48 -29.02 22.99 -16.93
C ALA A 48 -29.93 23.45 -15.77
N ASN A 49 -30.08 22.60 -14.75
CA ASN A 49 -30.42 23.07 -13.41
C ASN A 49 -29.16 23.80 -12.86
N PRO A 50 -29.23 25.06 -12.41
CA PRO A 50 -28.04 25.78 -11.98
C PRO A 50 -27.58 25.26 -10.62
N SER A 51 -26.72 24.24 -10.62
CA SER A 51 -26.05 23.77 -9.41
C SER A 51 -25.05 24.81 -8.92
N ASN A 52 -25.27 25.25 -7.67
CA ASN A 52 -24.41 26.15 -6.92
C ASN A 52 -22.93 25.65 -6.94
N PRO A 53 -21.94 26.45 -7.39
CA PRO A 53 -20.52 26.07 -7.39
C PRO A 53 -20.00 25.64 -6.00
N ASP A 54 -20.65 26.08 -4.91
CA ASP A 54 -20.32 25.66 -3.55
C ASP A 54 -20.53 24.15 -3.30
N GLN A 55 -21.50 23.51 -3.99
CA GLN A 55 -21.77 22.08 -3.80
C GLN A 55 -20.73 21.19 -4.48
N GLN A 56 -20.17 21.62 -5.62
CA GLN A 56 -19.16 20.87 -6.35
C GLN A 56 -17.80 20.89 -5.63
N SER A 57 -17.51 21.99 -4.91
CA SER A 57 -16.32 22.12 -4.07
C SER A 57 -16.40 21.29 -2.77
N ARG A 58 -17.60 21.09 -2.21
CA ARG A 58 -17.78 20.45 -0.90
C ARG A 58 -17.31 18.99 -0.88
N TRP A 59 -17.60 18.22 -1.92
CA TRP A 59 -17.21 16.80 -2.00
C TRP A 59 -15.72 16.60 -2.31
N LYS A 60 -15.03 17.60 -2.85
CA LYS A 60 -13.57 17.55 -2.98
C LYS A 60 -12.86 17.82 -1.65
N SER A 61 -13.53 18.51 -0.72
CA SER A 61 -12.98 18.81 0.61
C SER A 61 -13.22 17.72 1.67
N THR A 62 -13.97 16.67 1.34
CA THR A 62 -14.22 15.54 2.27
C THR A 62 -13.02 14.61 2.41
N VAL A 63 -12.06 14.69 1.49
CA VAL A 63 -10.79 13.98 1.55
C VAL A 63 -9.62 14.90 1.25
N GLN A 64 -8.48 14.65 1.89
CA GLN A 64 -7.18 15.10 1.39
C GLN A 64 -6.46 13.93 0.73
N VAL A 65 -5.91 14.17 -0.45
CA VAL A 65 -5.23 13.14 -1.24
C VAL A 65 -3.82 13.59 -1.58
N ALA A 66 -2.86 12.71 -1.38
CA ALA A 66 -1.49 12.86 -1.86
C ALA A 66 -1.10 11.59 -2.60
N SER A 67 -0.51 11.75 -3.78
CA SER A 67 -0.17 10.64 -4.65
C SER A 67 1.21 10.89 -5.24
N LEU A 68 2.12 9.93 -5.10
CA LEU A 68 3.45 10.01 -5.68
C LEU A 68 3.86 8.66 -6.25
N THR A 69 4.56 8.69 -7.37
CA THR A 69 5.16 7.52 -7.99
C THR A 69 6.58 7.85 -8.41
N ASP A 70 7.49 6.88 -8.26
CA ASP A 70 8.90 7.01 -8.61
C ASP A 70 9.40 5.73 -9.26
N ILE A 71 10.30 5.88 -10.21
CA ILE A 71 10.90 4.76 -10.95
C ILE A 71 11.73 3.84 -10.05
N GLY A 72 12.23 4.32 -8.92
CA GLY A 72 13.18 3.60 -8.09
C GLY A 72 14.61 3.73 -8.61
N MET A 73 15.57 3.18 -7.87
CA MET A 73 17.00 3.32 -8.18
C MET A 73 17.52 2.22 -9.12
N ARG A 74 16.75 1.13 -9.32
CA ARG A 74 17.20 -0.06 -10.07
C ARG A 74 16.37 -0.38 -11.31
N ARG A 75 15.37 0.43 -11.64
CA ARG A 75 14.54 0.27 -12.84
C ARG A 75 14.83 1.38 -13.84
N ALA A 76 14.60 1.08 -15.12
CA ALA A 76 14.76 2.03 -16.23
C ALA A 76 13.43 2.62 -16.71
N ILE A 77 12.31 1.99 -16.35
CA ILE A 77 10.95 2.40 -16.73
C ILE A 77 10.09 2.28 -15.47
N ASN A 78 9.16 3.21 -15.30
CA ASN A 78 8.11 3.11 -14.30
C ASN A 78 6.91 2.36 -14.91
N GLN A 79 6.66 1.15 -14.42
CA GLN A 79 5.55 0.30 -14.82
C GLN A 79 4.37 0.39 -13.83
N ASP A 80 4.49 1.18 -12.76
CA ASP A 80 3.36 1.46 -11.88
C ASP A 80 2.43 2.52 -12.48
N SER A 81 1.16 2.46 -12.11
CA SER A 81 0.16 3.47 -12.43
C SER A 81 -0.83 3.64 -11.27
N MET A 82 -1.41 4.84 -11.16
CA MET A 82 -2.43 5.13 -10.17
C MET A 82 -3.51 6.08 -10.70
N LYS A 83 -4.71 6.05 -10.11
CA LYS A 83 -5.81 6.97 -10.42
C LYS A 83 -6.55 7.40 -9.17
N VAL A 84 -6.97 8.66 -9.18
CA VAL A 84 -7.87 9.25 -8.19
C VAL A 84 -9.10 9.76 -8.93
N VAL A 85 -10.29 9.32 -8.50
CA VAL A 85 -11.58 9.77 -9.02
C VAL A 85 -12.44 10.19 -7.85
N LEU A 86 -12.63 11.49 -7.69
CA LEU A 86 -13.43 12.04 -6.60
C LEU A 86 -14.87 12.27 -7.06
N ALA A 87 -15.86 11.91 -6.23
CA ALA A 87 -17.24 12.29 -6.44
C ALA A 87 -17.39 13.82 -6.58
N GLU A 88 -18.05 14.25 -7.66
CA GLU A 88 -18.25 15.67 -7.96
C GLU A 88 -19.62 16.20 -7.47
N SER A 89 -20.50 15.32 -7.02
CA SER A 89 -21.83 15.66 -6.51
C SER A 89 -22.32 14.64 -5.48
N ALA A 90 -23.35 15.00 -4.72
CA ALA A 90 -23.99 14.12 -3.75
C ALA A 90 -24.53 12.84 -4.40
N ALA A 91 -25.12 12.95 -5.59
CA ALA A 91 -25.66 11.80 -6.32
C ALA A 91 -24.56 10.81 -6.76
N VAL A 92 -23.38 11.32 -7.12
CA VAL A 92 -22.21 10.46 -7.44
C VAL A 92 -21.65 9.86 -6.17
N TRP A 93 -21.56 10.64 -5.08
CA TRP A 93 -21.11 10.16 -3.77
C TRP A 93 -21.97 8.99 -3.27
N GLU A 94 -23.30 9.12 -3.31
CA GLU A 94 -24.23 8.08 -2.84
C GLU A 94 -24.18 6.77 -3.63
N ARG A 95 -23.84 6.84 -4.93
CA ARG A 95 -23.88 5.65 -5.81
C ARG A 95 -22.51 5.03 -6.08
N GLN A 96 -21.47 5.85 -6.07
CA GLN A 96 -20.15 5.45 -6.55
C GLN A 96 -19.02 5.86 -5.61
N GLY A 97 -19.22 6.90 -4.79
CA GLY A 97 -18.23 7.35 -3.83
C GLY A 97 -16.97 7.96 -4.47
N HIS A 98 -15.90 8.03 -3.69
CA HIS A 98 -14.55 8.30 -4.21
C HIS A 98 -13.86 6.98 -4.56
N LEU A 99 -13.25 6.90 -5.74
CA LEU A 99 -12.52 5.71 -6.20
C LEU A 99 -11.02 6.01 -6.35
N PHE A 100 -10.22 5.11 -5.81
CA PHE A 100 -8.77 5.14 -5.86
C PHE A 100 -8.25 3.81 -6.42
N VAL A 101 -7.24 3.87 -7.28
CA VAL A 101 -6.66 2.68 -7.92
C VAL A 101 -5.14 2.79 -7.93
N VAL A 102 -4.45 1.69 -7.57
CA VAL A 102 -3.02 1.48 -7.80
C VAL A 102 -2.85 0.17 -8.55
N ALA A 103 -1.98 0.17 -9.56
CA ALA A 103 -1.66 -0.98 -10.38
C ALA A 103 -0.15 -1.03 -10.63
N ASP A 104 0.47 -2.17 -10.35
CA ASP A 104 1.89 -2.45 -10.55
C ASP A 104 2.02 -3.35 -11.78
N GLY A 105 2.69 -2.85 -12.81
CA GLY A 105 2.78 -3.47 -14.12
C GLY A 105 3.92 -4.47 -14.21
N MET A 106 3.61 -5.71 -14.61
CA MET A 106 4.60 -6.77 -14.83
C MET A 106 4.67 -7.17 -16.30
N GLY A 107 5.90 -7.39 -16.77
CA GLY A 107 6.18 -7.82 -18.14
C GLY A 107 7.42 -7.13 -18.71
N ALA A 108 7.87 -7.60 -19.86
CA ALA A 108 9.03 -7.00 -20.52
C ALA A 108 8.73 -5.57 -20.97
N HIS A 109 9.54 -4.62 -20.51
CA HIS A 109 9.56 -3.22 -20.96
C HIS A 109 8.15 -2.58 -21.01
N ALA A 110 7.70 -2.17 -22.20
CA ALA A 110 6.43 -1.46 -22.42
C ALA A 110 5.18 -2.27 -22.08
N ALA A 111 5.28 -3.60 -21.97
CA ALA A 111 4.12 -4.45 -21.65
C ALA A 111 3.58 -4.15 -20.25
N GLY A 112 4.44 -4.11 -19.22
CA GLY A 112 4.00 -3.83 -17.85
C GLY A 112 3.36 -2.43 -17.72
N GLU A 113 4.01 -1.41 -18.29
CA GLU A 113 3.49 -0.03 -18.31
C GLU A 113 2.12 0.05 -18.99
N LEU A 114 1.94 -0.63 -20.13
CA LEU A 114 0.66 -0.67 -20.81
C LEU A 114 -0.42 -1.37 -19.97
N ALA A 115 -0.07 -2.46 -19.28
CA ALA A 115 -1.00 -3.22 -18.45
C ALA A 115 -1.54 -2.37 -17.30
N SER A 116 -0.65 -1.78 -16.51
CA SER A 116 -1.02 -0.97 -15.34
C SER A 116 -1.79 0.28 -15.75
N LYS A 117 -1.40 0.91 -16.86
CA LYS A 117 -2.14 2.04 -17.44
C LYS A 117 -3.56 1.66 -17.84
N LEU A 118 -3.74 0.51 -18.48
CA LEU A 118 -5.06 0.00 -18.82
C LEU A 118 -5.90 -0.29 -17.59
N ALA A 119 -5.30 -0.85 -16.53
CA ALA A 119 -6.01 -1.09 -15.28
C ALA A 119 -6.58 0.21 -14.69
N VAL A 120 -5.74 1.24 -14.55
CA VAL A 120 -6.14 2.50 -13.91
C VAL A 120 -7.07 3.37 -14.76
N ASP A 121 -7.06 3.19 -16.09
CA ASP A 121 -7.98 3.89 -17.00
C ASP A 121 -9.32 3.16 -17.13
N LEU A 122 -9.33 1.83 -17.23
CA LEU A 122 -10.55 1.06 -17.50
C LEU A 122 -11.36 0.75 -16.24
N VAL A 123 -10.74 0.52 -15.08
CA VAL A 123 -11.48 0.22 -13.85
C VAL A 123 -12.47 1.35 -13.50
N PRO A 124 -12.09 2.64 -13.48
CA PRO A 124 -13.04 3.71 -13.20
C PRO A 124 -14.15 3.86 -14.25
N LEU A 125 -13.82 3.63 -15.53
CA LEU A 125 -14.79 3.68 -16.63
C LEU A 125 -15.83 2.57 -16.49
N ASN A 126 -15.38 1.34 -16.27
CA ASN A 126 -16.25 0.19 -16.10
C ASN A 126 -17.06 0.28 -14.79
N TYR A 127 -16.47 0.80 -13.71
CA TYR A 127 -17.20 1.04 -12.46
C TYR A 127 -18.33 2.05 -12.68
N SER A 128 -18.08 3.11 -13.46
CA SER A 128 -19.10 4.10 -13.81
C SER A 128 -20.19 3.59 -14.74
N LYS A 129 -19.84 2.67 -15.65
CA LYS A 129 -20.81 1.94 -16.49
C LYS A 129 -21.80 1.12 -15.65
N TYR A 130 -21.39 0.65 -14.47
CA TYR A 130 -22.19 -0.18 -13.57
C TYR A 130 -22.77 0.55 -12.36
N ARG A 131 -22.90 1.89 -12.42
CA ARG A 131 -23.40 2.75 -11.32
C ARG A 131 -24.80 2.43 -10.77
N ASP A 132 -25.57 1.61 -11.47
CA ASP A 132 -26.92 1.20 -11.05
C ASP A 132 -26.91 -0.15 -10.31
N MET A 133 -25.75 -0.80 -10.17
CA MET A 133 -25.53 -1.99 -9.36
C MET A 133 -25.03 -1.61 -7.95
N PRO A 134 -25.10 -2.52 -6.96
CA PRO A 134 -24.41 -2.33 -5.69
C PRO A 134 -22.91 -2.05 -5.91
N PRO A 135 -22.31 -1.06 -5.22
CA PRO A 135 -20.93 -0.63 -5.48
C PRO A 135 -19.90 -1.76 -5.48
N ALA A 136 -19.99 -2.72 -4.54
CA ALA A 136 -19.09 -3.86 -4.50
C ALA A 136 -19.20 -4.77 -5.74
N GLU A 137 -20.42 -5.03 -6.23
CA GLU A 137 -20.65 -5.82 -7.44
C GLU A 137 -20.18 -5.05 -8.68
N ALA A 138 -20.47 -3.76 -8.75
CA ALA A 138 -20.00 -2.87 -9.83
C ALA A 138 -18.47 -2.87 -9.89
N LEU A 139 -17.79 -2.79 -8.75
CA LEU A 139 -16.33 -2.78 -8.65
C LEU A 139 -15.72 -4.13 -9.04
N HIS A 140 -16.30 -5.24 -8.57
CA HIS A 140 -15.89 -6.58 -9.00
C HIS A 140 -16.00 -6.73 -10.52
N ARG A 141 -17.16 -6.41 -11.11
CA ARG A 141 -17.36 -6.46 -12.56
C ARG A 141 -16.39 -5.55 -13.30
N ALA A 142 -16.13 -4.35 -12.78
CA ALA A 142 -15.18 -3.43 -13.38
C ALA A 142 -13.77 -4.01 -13.48
N VAL A 143 -13.29 -4.65 -12.42
CA VAL A 143 -11.97 -5.32 -12.40
C VAL A 143 -11.98 -6.55 -13.32
N THR A 144 -13.04 -7.37 -13.30
CA THR A 144 -13.15 -8.55 -14.18
C THR A 144 -13.18 -8.18 -15.68
N GLU A 145 -13.92 -7.13 -16.07
CA GLU A 145 -13.93 -6.66 -17.47
C GLU A 145 -12.59 -6.07 -17.89
N THR A 146 -11.94 -5.37 -16.97
CA THR A 146 -10.60 -4.82 -17.21
C THR A 146 -9.58 -5.93 -17.42
N ASN A 147 -9.66 -7.03 -16.65
CA ASN A 147 -8.85 -8.23 -16.90
C ASN A 147 -9.05 -8.77 -18.32
N ALA A 148 -10.30 -8.92 -18.76
CA ALA A 148 -10.60 -9.46 -20.08
C ALA A 148 -10.00 -8.61 -21.21
N GLU A 149 -10.00 -7.28 -21.05
CA GLU A 149 -9.40 -6.36 -22.03
C GLU A 149 -7.86 -6.41 -22.02
N ILE A 150 -7.23 -6.45 -20.84
CA ILE A 150 -5.77 -6.60 -20.71
C ILE A 150 -5.35 -7.96 -21.31
N TYR A 151 -6.08 -9.04 -21.01
CA TYR A 151 -5.85 -10.37 -21.58
C TYR A 151 -5.93 -10.36 -23.11
N ARG A 152 -6.99 -9.76 -23.67
CA ARG A 152 -7.18 -9.65 -25.12
C ARG A 152 -6.03 -8.89 -25.80
N ARG A 153 -5.56 -7.79 -25.20
CA ARG A 153 -4.42 -7.02 -25.73
C ARG A 153 -3.09 -7.76 -25.60
N GLY A 154 -2.85 -8.43 -24.48
CA GLY A 154 -1.66 -9.26 -24.26
C GLY A 154 -1.54 -10.42 -25.27
N HIS A 155 -2.68 -10.91 -25.78
CA HIS A 155 -2.73 -11.98 -26.79
C HIS A 155 -2.70 -11.47 -28.24
N ALA A 156 -2.77 -10.15 -28.47
CA ALA A 156 -2.79 -9.59 -29.83
C ALA A 156 -1.41 -9.59 -30.51
N THR A 157 -0.33 -9.53 -29.73
CA THR A 157 1.04 -9.41 -30.25
C THR A 157 2.03 -10.17 -29.35
N ILE A 158 3.06 -10.77 -29.94
CA ILE A 158 4.06 -11.55 -29.21
C ILE A 158 4.80 -10.70 -28.16
N GLU A 159 5.01 -9.42 -28.45
CA GLU A 159 5.71 -8.47 -27.56
C GLU A 159 4.93 -8.18 -26.26
N PHE A 160 3.61 -8.32 -26.27
CA PHE A 160 2.75 -8.15 -25.08
C PHE A 160 2.34 -9.49 -24.46
N ARG A 161 2.93 -10.59 -24.92
CA ARG A 161 2.63 -11.91 -24.39
C ARG A 161 3.05 -11.95 -22.92
N SER A 162 2.13 -12.40 -22.07
CA SER A 162 2.29 -12.42 -20.60
C SER A 162 2.31 -11.03 -19.95
N MET A 163 1.85 -9.99 -20.65
CA MET A 163 1.53 -8.69 -20.05
C MET A 163 0.56 -8.89 -18.88
N GLY A 164 0.87 -8.28 -17.74
CA GLY A 164 -0.02 -8.30 -16.61
C GLY A 164 0.19 -7.15 -15.65
N THR A 165 -0.70 -7.01 -14.69
CA THR A 165 -0.58 -5.99 -13.64
C THR A 165 -1.35 -6.40 -12.40
N THR A 166 -0.91 -5.91 -11.23
CA THR A 166 -1.76 -5.91 -10.03
C THR A 166 -2.88 -4.88 -10.20
N CYS A 167 -3.89 -4.96 -9.33
CA CYS A 167 -4.93 -3.95 -9.24
C CYS A 167 -5.48 -3.94 -7.81
N SER A 168 -5.20 -2.86 -7.08
CA SER A 168 -5.75 -2.60 -5.76
C SER A 168 -6.62 -1.36 -5.82
N THR A 169 -7.89 -1.50 -5.46
CA THR A 169 -8.87 -0.43 -5.49
C THR A 169 -9.39 -0.11 -4.10
N LEU A 170 -9.79 1.14 -3.89
CA LEU A 170 -10.50 1.59 -2.70
C LEU A 170 -11.65 2.48 -3.14
N ALA A 171 -12.88 2.08 -2.83
CA ALA A 171 -14.07 2.89 -2.95
C ALA A 171 -14.47 3.37 -1.54
N LEU A 172 -14.44 4.69 -1.30
CA LEU A 172 -15.00 5.30 -0.10
C LEU A 172 -16.44 5.67 -0.38
N LEU A 173 -17.37 5.03 0.32
CA LEU A 173 -18.82 5.12 0.13
C LEU A 173 -19.51 5.53 1.44
N PRO A 174 -20.79 5.98 1.40
CA PRO A 174 -21.56 6.27 2.61
C PRO A 174 -21.63 5.10 3.61
N GLU A 175 -21.65 3.88 3.12
CA GLU A 175 -21.66 2.65 3.90
C GLU A 175 -20.28 2.24 4.45
N GLY A 176 -19.19 2.83 3.96
CA GLY A 176 -17.82 2.52 4.37
C GLY A 176 -16.85 2.31 3.22
N ALA A 177 -15.66 1.81 3.54
CA ALA A 177 -14.61 1.51 2.57
C ALA A 177 -14.79 0.11 1.99
N VAL A 178 -14.93 0.00 0.66
CA VAL A 178 -15.00 -1.26 -0.09
C VAL A 178 -13.82 -1.37 -1.04
N LEU A 179 -13.26 -2.56 -1.19
CA LEU A 179 -12.09 -2.78 -2.03
C LEU A 179 -12.34 -3.95 -2.98
N ALA A 180 -11.75 -3.87 -4.16
CA ALA A 180 -11.49 -5.00 -5.04
C ALA A 180 -9.98 -5.11 -5.27
N HIS A 181 -9.43 -6.31 -5.12
CA HIS A 181 -7.99 -6.53 -5.09
C HIS A 181 -7.56 -7.77 -5.90
N VAL A 182 -6.50 -7.60 -6.69
CA VAL A 182 -5.75 -8.67 -7.34
C VAL A 182 -4.26 -8.32 -7.36
N GLY A 183 -3.43 -9.06 -6.61
CA GLY A 183 -1.98 -8.99 -6.71
C GLY A 183 -1.35 -8.91 -5.33
N ASP A 184 -0.22 -8.26 -5.19
CA ASP A 184 0.50 -8.05 -3.93
C ASP A 184 0.73 -6.57 -3.60
N SER A 185 0.22 -5.64 -4.43
CA SER A 185 0.04 -4.25 -4.04
C SER A 185 -0.98 -4.16 -2.89
N ARG A 186 -0.75 -3.31 -1.90
CA ARG A 186 -1.50 -3.34 -0.65
C ARG A 186 -2.41 -2.14 -0.45
N VAL A 187 -3.49 -2.36 0.29
CA VAL A 187 -4.30 -1.28 0.86
C VAL A 187 -4.28 -1.39 2.38
N TYR A 188 -3.95 -0.28 3.03
CA TYR A 188 -3.96 -0.14 4.47
C TYR A 188 -4.97 0.92 4.92
N MET A 189 -5.45 0.78 6.15
CA MET A 189 -6.25 1.78 6.85
C MET A 189 -5.66 2.02 8.25
N LEU A 190 -5.28 3.26 8.54
CA LEU A 190 -4.99 3.72 9.89
C LEU A 190 -6.26 4.30 10.49
N SER A 191 -6.78 3.67 11.53
CA SER A 191 -7.89 4.20 12.32
C SER A 191 -7.48 4.38 13.78
N GLY A 192 -7.53 5.62 14.25
CA GLY A 192 -6.92 6.01 15.53
C GLY A 192 -5.42 5.68 15.55
N ASP A 193 -5.04 4.73 16.39
CA ASP A 193 -3.65 4.31 16.60
C ASP A 193 -3.30 2.94 15.99
N ARG A 194 -4.22 2.36 15.21
CA ARG A 194 -4.06 1.02 14.64
C ARG A 194 -4.08 1.06 13.13
N LEU A 195 -3.04 0.47 12.54
CA LEU A 195 -2.93 0.22 11.11
C LEU A 195 -3.47 -1.18 10.82
N TYR A 196 -4.36 -1.27 9.84
CA TYR A 196 -4.97 -2.50 9.36
C TYR A 196 -4.51 -2.73 7.92
N GLN A 197 -3.90 -3.89 7.65
CA GLN A 197 -3.71 -4.34 6.27
C GLN A 197 -5.02 -4.94 5.79
N LEU A 198 -5.65 -4.32 4.80
CA LEU A 198 -6.99 -4.69 4.34
C LEU A 198 -6.97 -5.76 3.26
N THR A 199 -5.90 -5.83 2.47
CA THR A 199 -5.73 -6.79 1.36
C THR A 199 -4.89 -8.00 1.75
N PHE A 200 -5.17 -9.13 1.12
CA PHE A 200 -4.35 -10.34 1.18
C PHE A 200 -3.41 -10.38 -0.02
N ASP A 201 -2.09 -10.47 0.20
CA ASP A 201 -1.17 -10.53 -0.93
C ASP A 201 -1.32 -11.87 -1.67
N HIS A 202 -1.65 -11.81 -2.96
CA HIS A 202 -1.60 -12.95 -3.88
C HIS A 202 -0.15 -13.26 -4.28
N SER A 203 0.67 -13.58 -3.28
CA SER A 203 2.06 -14.02 -3.46
C SER A 203 2.24 -15.43 -2.90
N LEU A 204 3.20 -16.17 -3.46
CA LEU A 204 3.47 -17.55 -3.07
C LEU A 204 3.76 -17.66 -1.56
N VAL A 205 4.53 -16.72 -1.01
CA VAL A 205 4.86 -16.70 0.42
C VAL A 205 3.60 -16.59 1.27
N TRP A 206 2.71 -15.66 0.92
CA TRP A 206 1.48 -15.44 1.68
C TRP A 206 0.50 -16.61 1.58
N GLU A 207 0.31 -17.18 0.40
CA GLU A 207 -0.54 -18.36 0.24
C GLU A 207 -0.01 -19.57 1.03
N MET A 208 1.31 -19.76 1.06
CA MET A 208 1.92 -20.82 1.85
C MET A 208 1.79 -20.57 3.37
N GLN A 209 1.89 -19.32 3.81
CA GLN A 209 1.67 -18.95 5.21
C GLN A 209 0.21 -19.18 5.63
N ALA A 210 -0.75 -18.71 4.82
CA ALA A 210 -2.18 -18.90 5.07
C ALA A 210 -2.57 -20.38 5.11
N ALA A 211 -1.93 -21.21 4.28
CA ALA A 211 -2.10 -22.67 4.30
C ALA A 211 -1.38 -23.38 5.47
N GLY A 212 -0.72 -22.65 6.38
CA GLY A 212 0.03 -23.21 7.51
C GLY A 212 1.27 -24.00 7.11
N ARG A 213 1.76 -23.84 5.87
CA ARG A 213 2.91 -24.59 5.32
C ARG A 213 4.26 -23.95 5.67
N VAL A 214 4.25 -22.68 6.05
CA VAL A 214 5.45 -21.87 6.30
C VAL A 214 5.24 -21.04 7.56
N SER A 215 6.19 -21.09 8.49
CA SER A 215 6.16 -20.23 9.67
C SER A 215 6.48 -18.78 9.32
N GLU A 216 6.10 -17.84 10.18
CA GLU A 216 6.42 -16.42 9.97
C GLU A 216 7.93 -16.16 9.91
N GLU A 217 8.74 -16.87 10.71
CA GLU A 217 10.20 -16.77 10.65
C GLU A 217 10.75 -17.31 9.33
N ALA A 218 10.22 -18.42 8.84
CA ALA A 218 10.64 -19.02 7.57
C ALA A 218 10.30 -18.10 6.37
N ALA A 219 9.13 -17.47 6.38
CA ALA A 219 8.77 -16.46 5.38
C ALA A 219 9.71 -15.23 5.42
N ARG A 220 10.12 -14.81 6.62
CA ARG A 220 11.08 -13.69 6.80
C ARG A 220 12.50 -14.04 6.40
N SER A 221 12.90 -15.32 6.48
CA SER A 221 14.25 -15.79 6.18
C SER A 221 14.69 -15.60 4.72
N GLY A 222 13.73 -15.34 3.81
CA GLY A 222 14.01 -15.17 2.38
C GLY A 222 14.29 -16.47 1.63
N VAL A 223 14.11 -17.63 2.27
CA VAL A 223 14.22 -18.95 1.61
C VAL A 223 13.18 -19.10 0.50
N ILE A 224 12.00 -18.48 0.66
CA ILE A 224 10.94 -18.48 -0.34
C ILE A 224 10.98 -17.13 -1.07
N PRO A 225 11.01 -17.12 -2.41
CA PRO A 225 10.96 -15.90 -3.20
C PRO A 225 9.72 -15.06 -2.87
N LYS A 226 9.92 -13.82 -2.43
CA LYS A 226 8.83 -12.89 -2.09
C LYS A 226 8.11 -12.33 -3.32
N ASN A 227 8.82 -12.21 -4.44
CA ASN A 227 8.35 -11.54 -5.66
C ASN A 227 7.57 -12.47 -6.61
N VAL A 228 7.14 -13.64 -6.16
CA VAL A 228 6.37 -14.58 -6.99
C VAL A 228 4.89 -14.36 -6.72
N ILE A 229 4.25 -13.64 -7.64
CA ILE A 229 2.82 -13.33 -7.63
C ILE A 229 2.04 -14.53 -8.18
N THR A 230 0.94 -14.90 -7.52
CA THR A 230 0.06 -16.03 -7.88
C THR A 230 -1.17 -15.58 -8.67
N ARG A 231 -1.58 -14.31 -8.54
CA ARG A 231 -2.71 -13.73 -9.28
C ARG A 231 -2.39 -12.32 -9.78
N SER A 232 -2.67 -12.05 -11.05
CA SER A 232 -2.58 -10.72 -11.66
C SER A 232 -3.61 -10.59 -12.78
N LEU A 233 -3.95 -9.35 -13.15
CA LEU A 233 -4.80 -9.07 -14.30
C LEU A 233 -3.99 -9.26 -15.59
N GLY A 234 -4.56 -9.89 -16.60
CA GLY A 234 -3.98 -9.97 -17.94
C GLY A 234 -3.48 -11.35 -18.38
N PRO A 235 -2.69 -12.10 -17.60
CA PRO A 235 -2.16 -13.38 -18.06
C PRO A 235 -3.22 -14.45 -18.34
N ASN A 236 -4.33 -14.44 -17.58
CA ASN A 236 -5.41 -15.42 -17.69
C ASN A 236 -6.73 -14.74 -18.07
N ALA A 237 -7.56 -15.43 -18.87
CA ALA A 237 -8.85 -14.90 -19.33
C ALA A 237 -9.84 -14.66 -18.18
N ALA A 238 -9.76 -15.50 -17.14
CA ALA A 238 -10.51 -15.35 -15.91
C ALA A 238 -9.54 -15.01 -14.76
N VAL A 239 -10.01 -14.20 -13.83
CA VAL A 239 -9.28 -13.82 -12.62
C VAL A 239 -10.24 -13.85 -11.43
N GLN A 240 -9.75 -14.36 -10.30
CA GLN A 240 -10.46 -14.26 -9.03
C GLN A 240 -10.14 -12.90 -8.40
N VAL A 241 -11.18 -12.10 -8.20
CA VAL A 241 -11.07 -10.77 -7.57
C VAL A 241 -11.53 -10.89 -6.13
N ASP A 242 -10.67 -10.48 -5.20
CA ASP A 242 -11.01 -10.47 -3.79
C ASP A 242 -11.75 -9.15 -3.48
N LEU A 243 -12.97 -9.26 -2.94
CA LEU A 243 -13.76 -8.14 -2.45
C LEU A 243 -13.66 -8.06 -0.94
N GLU A 244 -13.42 -6.86 -0.43
CA GLU A 244 -13.22 -6.62 0.99
C GLU A 244 -14.07 -5.43 1.47
N GLY A 245 -14.64 -5.51 2.68
CA GLY A 245 -15.45 -4.44 3.28
C GLY A 245 -16.96 -4.70 3.23
N PRO A 246 -17.82 -3.71 3.54
CA PRO A 246 -17.47 -2.35 3.93
C PRO A 246 -16.74 -2.30 5.27
N PHE A 247 -15.67 -1.51 5.36
CA PHE A 247 -15.02 -1.15 6.62
C PHE A 247 -15.52 0.20 7.12
N PRO A 248 -15.81 0.35 8.42
CA PRO A 248 -16.28 1.62 8.96
C PRO A 248 -15.21 2.70 8.79
N VAL A 249 -15.61 3.89 8.33
CA VAL A 249 -14.75 5.06 8.11
C VAL A 249 -15.11 6.15 9.10
N ARG A 250 -14.09 6.75 9.72
CA ARG A 250 -14.20 7.84 10.69
C ARG A 250 -13.38 9.04 10.22
N MET A 251 -13.73 10.23 10.71
CA MET A 251 -12.90 11.40 10.45
C MET A 251 -11.49 11.21 11.03
N GLY A 252 -10.49 11.62 10.27
CA GLY A 252 -9.08 11.43 10.58
C GLY A 252 -8.53 10.05 10.24
N ASP A 253 -9.36 9.10 9.81
CA ASP A 253 -8.86 7.83 9.27
C ASP A 253 -8.05 8.10 8.00
N ARG A 254 -6.96 7.34 7.84
CA ARG A 254 -6.04 7.47 6.72
C ARG A 254 -5.89 6.16 5.98
N PHE A 255 -5.90 6.21 4.66
CA PHE A 255 -5.69 5.07 3.79
C PHE A 255 -4.38 5.21 3.05
N LEU A 256 -3.72 4.09 2.80
CA LEU A 256 -2.56 4.00 1.92
C LEU A 256 -2.82 2.88 0.91
N LEU A 257 -2.80 3.22 -0.38
CA LEU A 257 -2.64 2.25 -1.46
C LEU A 257 -1.20 2.33 -1.94
N CYS A 258 -0.51 1.20 -2.04
CA CYS A 258 0.89 1.18 -2.47
C CYS A 258 1.28 -0.07 -3.27
N SER A 259 2.27 0.08 -4.16
CA SER A 259 2.94 -1.04 -4.82
C SER A 259 3.90 -1.78 -3.88
N ASP A 260 4.44 -2.92 -4.33
CA ASP A 260 5.34 -3.74 -3.52
C ASP A 260 6.71 -3.07 -3.31
N GLY A 261 7.13 -2.15 -4.20
CA GLY A 261 8.35 -1.36 -4.04
C GLY A 261 8.34 -0.45 -2.81
N LEU A 262 7.16 -0.11 -2.28
CA LEU A 262 7.03 0.52 -0.96
C LEU A 262 7.04 -0.53 0.15
N SER A 263 6.07 -1.46 0.11
CA SER A 263 5.80 -2.37 1.22
C SER A 263 6.90 -3.44 1.42
N GLY A 264 7.76 -3.63 0.42
CA GLY A 264 8.97 -4.43 0.48
C GLY A 264 10.16 -3.72 1.14
N GLN A 265 10.17 -2.38 1.19
CA GLN A 265 11.26 -1.58 1.76
C GLN A 265 10.92 -0.98 3.12
N ILE A 266 9.65 -0.72 3.41
CA ILE A 266 9.19 -0.03 4.62
C ILE A 266 8.32 -0.98 5.43
N THR A 267 8.59 -1.10 6.73
CA THR A 267 7.82 -2.04 7.58
C THR A 267 6.44 -1.50 7.91
N ASP A 268 5.51 -2.39 8.22
CA ASP A 268 4.14 -2.01 8.58
C ASP A 268 4.09 -1.07 9.81
N GLU A 269 5.00 -1.22 10.79
CA GLU A 269 5.11 -0.29 11.92
C GLU A 269 5.61 1.10 11.51
N GLU A 270 6.53 1.18 10.56
CA GLU A 270 6.99 2.46 10.02
C GLU A 270 5.87 3.14 9.23
N ILE A 271 5.12 2.37 8.41
CA ILE A 271 3.93 2.85 7.71
C ILE A 271 2.92 3.42 8.71
N ALA A 272 2.61 2.70 9.78
CA ALA A 272 1.68 3.15 10.81
C ALA A 272 2.15 4.47 11.46
N THR A 273 3.45 4.58 11.74
CA THR A 273 4.06 5.76 12.38
C THR A 273 4.04 6.97 11.44
N ILE A 274 4.42 6.79 10.18
CA ILE A 274 4.46 7.84 9.16
C ILE A 274 3.05 8.37 8.90
N LEU A 275 2.08 7.47 8.65
CA LEU A 275 0.68 7.83 8.44
C LEU A 275 0.06 8.51 9.65
N LYS A 276 0.50 8.21 10.88
CA LYS A 276 -0.02 8.87 12.08
C LYS A 276 0.50 10.29 12.27
N LEU A 277 1.77 10.54 11.93
CA LEU A 277 2.47 11.75 12.34
C LEU A 277 2.55 12.83 11.27
N LEU A 278 2.60 12.46 9.99
CA LEU A 278 2.85 13.38 8.88
C LEU A 278 1.57 13.67 8.09
N PRO A 279 1.36 14.90 7.57
CA PRO A 279 0.26 15.16 6.65
C PRO A 279 0.41 14.33 5.35
N PRO A 280 -0.68 14.08 4.60
CA PRO A 280 -0.67 13.17 3.45
C PRO A 280 0.47 13.40 2.45
N GLN A 281 0.76 14.66 2.11
CA GLN A 281 1.81 15.01 1.15
C GLN A 281 3.22 14.69 1.68
N GLU A 282 3.50 15.02 2.94
CA GLU A 282 4.79 14.71 3.57
C GLU A 282 4.94 13.19 3.77
N ALA A 283 3.85 12.48 4.11
CA ALA A 283 3.85 11.02 4.22
C ALA A 283 4.17 10.34 2.88
N ALA A 284 3.47 10.71 1.81
CA ALA A 284 3.70 10.17 0.47
C ALA A 284 5.15 10.42 0.01
N GLN A 285 5.67 11.64 0.22
CA GLN A 285 7.04 11.98 -0.15
C GLN A 285 8.06 11.19 0.68
N LEU A 286 7.87 11.08 2.00
CA LEU A 286 8.79 10.33 2.86
C LEU A 286 8.80 8.84 2.52
N PHE A 287 7.66 8.25 2.12
CA PHE A 287 7.62 6.86 1.68
C PHE A 287 8.50 6.62 0.44
N ILE A 288 8.36 7.46 -0.58
CA ILE A 288 9.21 7.36 -1.78
C ILE A 288 10.69 7.54 -1.42
N ASP A 289 10.99 8.56 -0.61
CA ASP A 289 12.35 8.89 -0.20
C ASP A 289 13.01 7.74 0.58
N LEU A 290 12.31 7.17 1.57
CA LEU A 290 12.80 6.04 2.36
C LEU A 290 12.99 4.78 1.53
N SER A 291 12.05 4.44 0.65
CA SER A 291 12.19 3.29 -0.24
C SER A 291 13.42 3.42 -1.15
N ASN A 292 13.66 4.62 -1.67
CA ASN A 292 14.82 4.91 -2.51
C ASN A 292 16.14 4.89 -1.73
N LEU A 293 16.17 5.45 -0.53
CA LEU A 293 17.32 5.39 0.38
C LEU A 293 17.69 3.95 0.76
N ARG A 294 16.70 3.06 0.82
CA ARG A 294 16.88 1.61 1.06
C ARG A 294 17.25 0.83 -0.21
N GLY A 295 17.55 1.55 -1.29
CA GLY A 295 18.11 1.01 -2.52
C GLY A 295 17.13 0.93 -3.68
N GLY A 296 15.85 1.28 -3.47
CA GLY A 296 14.82 1.40 -4.51
C GLY A 296 14.85 0.28 -5.56
N PRO A 297 14.70 -0.99 -5.16
CA PRO A 297 14.88 -2.11 -6.07
C PRO A 297 13.79 -2.23 -7.13
N ASP A 298 12.63 -1.59 -6.91
CA ASP A 298 11.50 -1.58 -7.83
C ASP A 298 10.89 -0.20 -8.00
N ASN A 299 9.88 -0.08 -8.87
CA ASN A 299 9.00 1.08 -8.95
C ASN A 299 8.23 1.26 -7.63
N ILE A 300 8.00 2.51 -7.23
CA ILE A 300 7.45 2.83 -5.91
C ILE A 300 6.27 3.76 -6.12
N THR A 301 5.07 3.33 -5.71
CA THR A 301 3.86 4.15 -5.79
C THR A 301 3.18 4.19 -4.43
N ALA A 302 2.81 5.40 -4.01
CA ALA A 302 2.13 5.68 -2.75
C ALA A 302 0.96 6.64 -2.98
N LEU A 303 -0.23 6.23 -2.59
CA LEU A 303 -1.44 7.04 -2.60
C LEU A 303 -2.02 7.10 -1.19
N VAL A 304 -1.88 8.26 -0.56
CA VAL A 304 -2.33 8.54 0.81
C VAL A 304 -3.62 9.34 0.76
N ILE A 305 -4.65 8.86 1.44
CA ILE A 305 -5.96 9.52 1.56
C ILE A 305 -6.26 9.77 3.03
N GLU A 306 -6.70 10.97 3.38
CA GLU A 306 -7.19 11.31 4.72
C GLU A 306 -8.65 11.71 4.66
N ALA A 307 -9.48 11.09 5.50
CA ALA A 307 -10.89 11.42 5.67
C ALA A 307 -11.05 12.71 6.48
N THR A 308 -11.44 13.82 5.84
CA THR A 308 -11.50 15.15 6.49
C THR A 308 -12.92 15.70 6.67
N GLY A 309 -13.88 15.27 5.85
CA GLY A 309 -15.28 15.73 5.94
C GLY A 309 -16.15 14.83 6.80
N SER A 310 -17.18 15.39 7.44
CA SER A 310 -18.14 14.59 8.23
C SER A 310 -19.03 13.72 7.36
N GLU A 311 -19.17 14.06 6.08
CA GLU A 311 -19.96 13.34 5.08
C GLU A 311 -19.34 11.98 4.68
N ILE A 312 -18.04 11.80 4.94
CA ILE A 312 -17.31 10.55 4.65
C ILE A 312 -17.41 9.54 5.79
N VAL A 313 -17.89 9.97 6.96
CA VAL A 313 -18.05 9.09 8.11
C VAL A 313 -19.14 8.08 7.78
N SER A 314 -18.77 6.80 7.82
CA SER A 314 -19.68 5.74 7.43
C SER A 314 -20.91 5.73 8.33
N GLN A 315 -22.09 5.52 7.74
CA GLN A 315 -23.34 5.47 8.49
C GLN A 315 -23.52 4.22 9.35
N LEU A 316 -22.53 3.32 9.41
CA LEU A 316 -22.52 2.11 10.23
C LEU A 316 -22.35 2.47 11.72
N PRO A 317 -23.44 2.60 12.52
CA PRO A 317 -23.33 3.07 13.89
C PRO A 317 -22.77 1.93 14.75
N ASN A 318 -21.71 2.20 15.52
CA ASN A 318 -21.04 1.24 16.41
C ASN A 318 -20.37 0.02 15.73
N SER A 319 -20.14 0.04 14.41
CA SER A 319 -19.29 -0.98 13.79
C SER A 319 -17.83 -0.80 14.25
N VAL A 320 -17.30 -1.83 14.89
CA VAL A 320 -15.89 -1.92 15.30
C VAL A 320 -15.12 -2.56 14.16
N MET A 321 -13.91 -2.07 13.89
CA MET A 321 -13.00 -2.75 12.96
C MET A 321 -12.85 -4.22 13.38
N PRO A 322 -13.14 -5.17 12.49
CA PRO A 322 -13.08 -6.60 12.81
C PRO A 322 -11.64 -7.03 13.09
N GLU A 323 -11.51 -8.07 13.91
CA GLU A 323 -10.21 -8.67 14.23
C GLU A 323 -9.62 -9.38 12.98
N PRO A 324 -8.29 -9.41 12.84
CA PRO A 324 -7.66 -10.04 11.68
C PRO A 324 -7.97 -11.54 11.52
N ALA A 325 -8.30 -11.97 10.29
CA ALA A 325 -8.73 -13.36 10.02
C ALA A 325 -7.68 -14.45 10.31
N ASN A 326 -6.39 -14.15 10.20
CA ASN A 326 -5.32 -15.14 10.28
C ASN A 326 -4.50 -15.10 11.58
N GLN A 327 -5.12 -14.73 12.72
CA GLN A 327 -4.42 -14.88 13.99
C GLN A 327 -4.16 -16.37 14.28
N PRO A 328 -2.90 -16.79 14.54
CA PRO A 328 -2.65 -18.17 14.93
C PRO A 328 -3.47 -18.45 16.19
N LYS A 329 -4.28 -19.52 16.16
CA LYS A 329 -5.11 -19.94 17.30
C LYS A 329 -4.19 -20.19 18.50
N SER A 330 -4.15 -19.21 19.40
CA SER A 330 -3.21 -19.19 20.51
C SER A 330 -3.64 -20.18 21.58
N PHE A 331 -2.79 -21.16 21.88
CA PHE A 331 -2.92 -21.97 23.09
C PHE A 331 -2.89 -21.06 24.32
N SER A 332 -3.90 -21.12 25.18
CA SER A 332 -3.99 -20.26 26.36
C SER A 332 -2.74 -20.44 27.23
N ARG A 333 -1.95 -19.37 27.38
CA ARG A 333 -0.73 -19.38 28.22
C ARG A 333 -1.05 -19.82 29.65
N ALA A 334 -2.22 -19.46 30.17
CA ALA A 334 -2.68 -19.88 31.49
C ALA A 334 -2.87 -21.40 31.59
N LEU A 335 -3.50 -22.03 30.60
CA LEU A 335 -3.68 -23.49 30.57
C LEU A 335 -2.33 -24.23 30.44
N GLY A 336 -1.39 -23.67 29.67
CA GLY A 336 -0.03 -24.19 29.59
C GLY A 336 0.76 -24.11 30.89
N ILE A 337 0.65 -22.98 31.59
CA ILE A 337 1.27 -22.80 32.91
C ILE A 337 0.66 -23.78 33.92
N VAL A 338 -0.66 -23.93 33.95
CA VAL A 338 -1.35 -24.88 34.85
C VAL A 338 -0.90 -26.32 34.55
N ALA A 339 -0.87 -26.73 33.28
CA ALA A 339 -0.41 -28.06 32.90
C ALA A 339 1.06 -28.30 33.32
N GLY A 340 1.94 -27.31 33.12
CA GLY A 340 3.35 -27.38 33.53
C GLY A 340 3.55 -27.45 35.05
N VAL A 341 2.81 -26.63 35.81
CA VAL A 341 2.86 -26.64 37.29
C VAL A 341 2.36 -27.96 37.85
N CYS A 342 1.25 -28.50 37.32
CA CYS A 342 0.73 -29.80 37.70
C CYS A 342 1.72 -30.93 37.42
N LEU A 343 2.42 -30.90 36.28
CA LEU A 343 3.44 -31.90 35.95
C LEU A 343 4.63 -31.85 36.92
N LEU A 344 5.16 -30.66 37.21
CA LEU A 344 6.26 -30.48 38.16
C LEU A 344 5.87 -30.90 39.58
N ALA A 345 4.67 -30.54 40.03
CA ALA A 345 4.14 -30.96 41.33
C ALA A 345 3.95 -32.48 41.42
N ALA A 346 3.47 -33.13 40.35
CA ALA A 346 3.34 -34.58 40.30
C ALA A 346 4.70 -35.30 40.42
N VAL A 347 5.75 -34.78 39.76
CA VAL A 347 7.11 -35.31 39.87
C VAL A 347 7.66 -35.14 41.29
N ALA A 348 7.51 -33.96 41.89
CA ALA A 348 7.96 -33.72 43.26
C ALA A 348 7.26 -34.63 44.28
N LEU A 349 5.94 -34.82 44.14
CA LEU A 349 5.16 -35.71 44.99
C LEU A 349 5.54 -37.19 44.81
N GLY A 350 5.87 -37.61 43.59
CA GLY A 350 6.40 -38.94 43.31
C GLY A 350 7.75 -39.18 43.98
N LEU A 351 8.66 -38.21 43.94
CA LEU A 351 9.95 -38.26 44.64
C LEU A 351 9.81 -38.31 46.16
N LEU A 352 8.76 -37.70 46.72
CA LEU A 352 8.41 -37.74 48.14
C LEU A 352 7.62 -39.00 48.53
N GLY A 353 7.39 -39.93 47.61
CA GLY A 353 6.68 -41.20 47.85
C GLY A 353 5.15 -41.06 47.97
N GLN A 354 4.59 -39.87 47.70
CA GLN A 354 3.15 -39.61 47.75
C GLN A 354 2.46 -39.93 46.42
N TRP A 355 2.53 -41.19 46.01
CA TRP A 355 2.01 -41.68 44.74
C TRP A 355 0.52 -41.38 44.48
N PRO A 356 -0.40 -41.51 45.46
CA PRO A 356 -1.81 -41.19 45.23
C PRO A 356 -2.02 -39.72 44.81
N LEU A 357 -1.30 -38.79 45.45
CA LEU A 357 -1.41 -37.36 45.17
C LEU A 357 -0.71 -36.98 43.86
N ALA A 358 0.40 -37.65 43.53
CA ALA A 358 1.09 -37.49 42.25
C ALA A 358 0.19 -37.88 41.06
N VAL A 359 -0.56 -38.97 41.17
CA VAL A 359 -1.50 -39.42 40.13
C VAL A 359 -2.63 -38.40 39.91
N VAL A 360 -3.27 -37.93 40.99
CA VAL A 360 -4.34 -36.93 40.90
C VAL A 360 -3.83 -35.62 40.27
N THR A 361 -2.64 -35.17 40.66
CA THR A 361 -2.05 -33.92 40.14
C THR A 361 -1.69 -34.05 38.65
N SER A 362 -1.19 -35.21 38.23
CA SER A 362 -0.91 -35.50 36.81
C SER A 362 -2.18 -35.49 35.96
N LEU A 363 -3.28 -36.06 36.47
CA LEU A 363 -4.59 -36.04 35.79
C LEU A 363 -5.12 -34.62 35.61
N LEU A 364 -5.00 -33.75 36.61
CA LEU A 364 -5.38 -32.33 36.49
C LEU A 364 -4.55 -31.60 35.42
N GLY A 365 -3.25 -31.88 35.35
CA GLY A 365 -2.37 -31.35 34.31
C GLY A 365 -2.77 -31.82 32.90
N ALA A 366 -3.13 -33.10 32.76
CA ALA A 366 -3.61 -33.66 31.50
C ALA A 366 -4.95 -33.04 31.06
N VAL A 367 -5.88 -32.82 31.99
CA VAL A 367 -7.16 -32.14 31.70
C VAL A 367 -6.92 -30.70 31.25
N ALA A 368 -6.03 -29.95 31.90
CA ALA A 368 -5.68 -28.59 31.48
C ALA A 368 -5.05 -28.57 30.07
N LEU A 369 -4.17 -29.53 29.76
CA LEU A 369 -3.54 -29.68 28.45
C LEU A 369 -4.58 -30.01 27.36
N VAL A 370 -5.44 -31.00 27.60
CA VAL A 370 -6.51 -31.40 26.67
C VAL A 370 -7.49 -30.26 26.45
N THR A 371 -7.87 -29.54 27.51
CA THR A 371 -8.76 -28.37 27.42
C THR A 371 -8.11 -27.28 26.57
N GLY A 372 -6.80 -27.05 26.71
CA GLY A 372 -6.07 -26.09 25.86
C GLY A 372 -5.99 -26.54 24.39
N ILE A 373 -5.83 -27.84 24.13
CA ILE A 373 -5.84 -28.41 22.76
C ILE A 373 -7.24 -28.27 22.16
N VAL A 374 -8.29 -28.64 22.89
CA VAL A 374 -9.69 -28.45 22.47
C VAL A 374 -9.98 -26.98 22.23
N GLN A 375 -9.49 -26.06 23.06
CA GLN A 375 -9.63 -24.62 22.81
C GLN A 375 -9.01 -24.18 21.47
N VAL A 376 -7.88 -24.75 21.06
CA VAL A 376 -7.21 -24.43 19.79
C VAL A 376 -7.96 -25.03 18.59
N TYR A 377 -8.45 -26.27 18.70
CA TYR A 377 -9.05 -26.96 17.56
C TYR A 377 -10.57 -26.82 17.45
N TRP A 378 -11.25 -26.58 18.56
CA TRP A 378 -12.71 -26.61 18.69
C TRP A 378 -13.31 -25.29 19.18
N THR A 379 -12.56 -24.19 19.25
CA THR A 379 -13.21 -22.88 19.32
C THR A 379 -14.02 -22.70 18.04
N PRO A 380 -15.37 -22.68 18.11
CA PRO A 380 -16.15 -22.26 16.97
C PRO A 380 -15.70 -20.85 16.60
N PRO A 381 -15.60 -20.50 15.31
CA PRO A 381 -15.40 -19.11 14.94
C PRO A 381 -16.43 -18.28 15.71
N ALA A 382 -15.97 -17.20 16.35
CA ALA A 382 -16.88 -16.29 17.03
C ALA A 382 -18.00 -15.97 16.04
N GLN A 383 -19.24 -16.23 16.44
CA GLN A 383 -20.42 -15.99 15.62
C GLN A 383 -20.58 -14.47 15.49
N GLN A 384 -19.76 -13.88 14.63
CA GLN A 384 -19.87 -12.50 14.23
C GLN A 384 -21.16 -12.42 13.44
N SER A 385 -22.06 -11.55 13.90
CA SER A 385 -23.31 -11.24 13.22
C SER A 385 -23.01 -10.97 11.74
N GLU A 386 -23.49 -11.83 10.84
CA GLU A 386 -23.40 -11.76 9.37
C GLU A 386 -24.14 -10.53 8.83
N ALA A 387 -23.70 -9.33 9.20
CA ALA A 387 -24.08 -8.13 8.50
C ALA A 387 -23.15 -7.99 7.29
N THR A 388 -23.60 -8.52 6.14
CA THR A 388 -23.27 -8.02 4.78
C THR A 388 -21.84 -7.50 4.59
N ARG A 389 -20.84 -8.35 4.81
CA ARG A 389 -19.43 -8.01 4.62
C ARG A 389 -18.80 -8.96 3.61
N TYR A 390 -18.09 -8.39 2.66
CA TYR A 390 -17.24 -9.06 1.69
C TYR A 390 -15.86 -9.34 2.31
N GLY A 391 -15.34 -10.52 1.99
CA GLY A 391 -13.96 -10.88 2.30
C GLY A 391 -13.71 -11.22 3.76
N GLU A 392 -12.44 -11.54 4.02
CA GLU A 392 -11.96 -11.99 5.33
C GLU A 392 -11.03 -10.97 5.99
N GLY A 393 -10.77 -9.83 5.36
CA GLY A 393 -9.90 -8.79 5.91
C GLY A 393 -10.37 -8.30 7.29
N PRO A 394 -9.65 -7.36 7.94
CA PRO A 394 -8.25 -7.11 7.70
C PRO A 394 -7.42 -8.39 7.93
N TYR A 395 -6.23 -8.47 7.34
CA TYR A 395 -5.38 -9.66 7.45
C TYR A 395 -4.27 -9.51 8.49
N ARG A 396 -3.84 -8.28 8.74
CA ARG A 396 -2.86 -7.93 9.78
C ARG A 396 -3.27 -6.64 10.49
N GLN A 397 -2.86 -6.52 11.74
CA GLN A 397 -2.99 -5.29 12.51
C GLN A 397 -1.66 -4.93 13.16
N PHE A 398 -1.35 -3.64 13.15
CA PHE A 398 -0.15 -3.08 13.76
C PHE A 398 -0.53 -1.87 14.58
N GLN A 399 0.07 -1.74 15.76
CA GLN A 399 -0.06 -0.50 16.53
C GLN A 399 0.97 0.50 16.01
N ALA A 400 0.55 1.75 15.82
CA ALA A 400 1.49 2.84 15.59
C ALA A 400 2.37 2.98 16.84
N LYS A 401 3.56 2.37 16.82
CA LYS A 401 4.52 2.33 17.93
C LYS A 401 5.14 3.72 18.14
N ALA A 402 5.90 3.86 19.23
CA ALA A 402 6.65 5.08 19.53
C ALA A 402 7.54 5.46 18.34
N ALA A 403 7.57 6.75 17.99
CA ALA A 403 8.31 7.26 16.83
C ALA A 403 9.84 7.21 16.99
N GLU A 404 10.33 6.78 18.16
CA GLU A 404 11.74 6.74 18.53
C GLU A 404 12.61 5.88 17.59
N PRO A 405 12.29 4.60 17.29
CA PRO A 405 13.16 3.80 16.41
C PRO A 405 13.26 4.36 14.99
N LEU A 406 12.14 4.88 14.46
CA LEU A 406 12.13 5.51 13.14
C LEU A 406 12.91 6.82 13.14
N PHE A 407 12.79 7.63 14.20
CA PHE A 407 13.56 8.85 14.38
C PHE A 407 15.07 8.59 14.43
N GLU A 408 15.51 7.59 15.20
CA GLU A 408 16.91 7.16 15.25
C GLU A 408 17.42 6.73 13.87
N HIS A 409 16.61 5.96 13.14
CA HIS A 409 16.95 5.55 11.78
C HIS A 409 17.10 6.75 10.84
N LEU A 410 16.14 7.67 10.82
CA LEU A 410 16.20 8.89 10.00
C LEU A 410 17.38 9.79 10.38
N THR A 411 17.75 9.81 11.66
CA THR A 411 18.93 10.54 12.15
C THR A 411 20.22 9.93 11.60
N ALA A 412 20.33 8.60 11.60
CA ALA A 412 21.47 7.89 11.03
C ALA A 412 21.55 8.13 9.50
N THR A 413 20.42 8.05 8.80
CA THR A 413 20.34 8.34 7.37
C THR A 413 20.77 9.77 7.06
N MET A 414 20.35 10.76 7.86
CA MET A 414 20.75 12.15 7.67
C MET A 414 22.28 12.33 7.78
N LYS A 415 22.93 11.68 8.76
CA LYS A 415 24.39 11.71 8.87
C LYS A 415 25.08 11.13 7.63
N GLN A 416 24.60 10.00 7.13
CA GLN A 416 25.14 9.38 5.91
C GLN A 416 24.93 10.26 4.67
N LEU A 417 23.77 10.90 4.54
CA LEU A 417 23.50 11.81 3.43
C LEU A 417 24.38 13.06 3.46
N ARG A 418 24.70 13.55 4.67
CA ARG A 418 25.66 14.64 4.83
C ARG A 418 27.04 14.26 4.34
N GLU A 419 27.56 13.12 4.81
CA GLU A 419 28.87 12.61 4.40
C GLU A 419 28.93 12.43 2.88
N ALA A 420 27.89 11.85 2.27
CA ALA A 420 27.81 11.68 0.83
C ALA A 420 27.71 13.02 0.07
N ALA A 421 27.00 14.00 0.61
CA ALA A 421 26.88 15.33 -0.01
C ALA A 421 28.21 16.11 0.03
N GLU A 422 28.99 15.95 1.11
CA GLU A 422 30.34 16.51 1.23
C GLU A 422 31.33 15.78 0.29
N GLU A 423 31.25 14.45 0.16
CA GLU A 423 32.09 13.66 -0.75
C GLU A 423 31.85 13.98 -2.23
N HIS A 424 30.61 14.30 -2.59
CA HIS A 424 30.19 14.59 -3.97
C HIS A 424 30.07 16.08 -4.31
N ASP A 425 30.54 16.97 -3.44
CA ASP A 425 30.50 18.44 -3.62
C ASP A 425 29.09 18.97 -3.98
N TRP A 426 28.04 18.41 -3.38
CA TRP A 426 26.66 18.87 -3.64
C TRP A 426 26.39 20.22 -2.97
N THR A 427 25.77 21.13 -3.71
CA THR A 427 25.45 22.47 -3.22
C THR A 427 24.16 22.44 -2.39
N ILE A 428 24.28 22.26 -1.08
CA ILE A 428 23.14 22.14 -0.16
C ILE A 428 23.04 23.37 0.74
N ALA A 429 21.81 23.85 0.96
CA ALA A 429 21.51 24.94 1.90
C ALA A 429 21.56 24.43 3.36
N TRP A 430 22.77 24.12 3.83
CA TRP A 430 22.99 23.48 5.13
C TRP A 430 22.47 24.27 6.32
N THR A 431 22.55 25.61 6.29
CA THR A 431 22.21 26.45 7.45
C THR A 431 20.77 26.26 7.94
N GLU A 432 19.81 26.17 7.02
CA GLU A 432 18.40 25.97 7.37
C GLU A 432 18.12 24.52 7.79
N LEU A 433 18.72 23.55 7.09
CA LEU A 433 18.58 22.13 7.40
C LEU A 433 19.17 21.77 8.76
N GLU A 434 20.36 22.28 9.08
CA GLU A 434 21.02 22.05 10.37
C GLU A 434 20.25 22.66 11.53
N LYS A 435 19.59 23.80 11.32
CA LYS A 435 18.73 24.43 12.32
C LYS A 435 17.52 23.55 12.64
N GLU A 436 16.81 23.09 11.62
CA GLU A 436 15.64 22.19 11.81
C GLU A 436 16.05 20.84 12.38
N PHE A 437 17.19 20.29 11.94
CA PHE A 437 17.76 19.05 12.48
C PHE A 437 18.13 19.16 13.95
N SER A 438 18.83 20.22 14.35
CA SER A 438 19.20 20.47 15.76
C SER A 438 17.97 20.60 16.65
N GLU A 439 16.93 21.27 16.13
CA GLU A 439 15.65 21.39 16.83
C GLU A 439 14.92 20.05 16.96
N ALA A 440 14.98 19.19 15.92
CA ALA A 440 14.43 17.84 15.98
C ALA A 440 15.13 16.99 17.06
N CYS A 441 16.47 17.06 17.14
CA CYS A 441 17.24 16.40 18.21
C CYS A 441 16.85 16.93 19.60
N ARG A 442 16.70 18.24 19.77
CA ARG A 442 16.28 18.85 21.04
C ARG A 442 14.90 18.37 21.49
N LEU A 443 13.96 18.21 20.56
CA LEU A 443 12.64 17.67 20.85
C LEU A 443 12.69 16.19 21.24
N ALA A 444 13.56 15.41 20.60
CA ALA A 444 13.80 14.01 20.95
C ALA A 444 14.41 13.87 22.35
N ASP A 445 15.38 14.71 22.72
CA ASP A 445 15.96 14.77 24.06
C ASP A 445 14.90 15.10 25.13
N ALA A 446 13.91 15.93 24.77
CA ALA A 446 12.73 16.23 25.59
C ALA A 446 11.64 15.14 25.56
N LYS A 447 11.91 13.99 24.91
CA LYS A 447 10.98 12.86 24.69
C LYS A 447 9.72 13.21 23.89
N ASN A 448 9.73 14.34 23.18
CA ASN A 448 8.66 14.69 22.24
C ASN A 448 8.97 14.13 20.85
N TYR A 449 8.92 12.80 20.73
CA TYR A 449 9.26 12.11 19.49
C TYR A 449 8.29 12.38 18.34
N ALA A 450 7.04 12.77 18.62
CA ALA A 450 6.07 13.08 17.57
C ALA A 450 6.47 14.32 16.77
N ASP A 451 6.81 15.41 17.46
CA ASP A 451 7.25 16.65 16.81
C ASP A 451 8.69 16.52 16.28
N ALA A 452 9.56 15.78 16.98
CA ALA A 452 10.89 15.46 16.49
C ALA A 452 10.83 14.72 15.15
N MET A 453 9.96 13.71 15.02
CA MET A 453 9.79 12.96 13.77
C MET A 453 9.30 13.88 12.64
N ARG A 454 8.27 14.71 12.89
CA ARG A 454 7.77 15.66 11.87
C ARG A 454 8.87 16.56 11.32
N LYS A 455 9.70 17.13 12.19
CA LYS A 455 10.83 17.96 11.77
C LYS A 455 11.89 17.16 11.02
N GLN A 456 12.26 15.99 11.55
CA GLN A 456 13.26 15.12 10.91
C GLN A 456 12.83 14.67 9.52
N ALA A 457 11.55 14.31 9.33
CA ALA A 457 10.99 13.96 8.04
C ALA A 457 11.14 15.11 7.03
N ARG A 458 10.77 16.33 7.42
CA ARG A 458 10.92 17.52 6.58
C ARG A 458 12.36 17.81 6.18
N VAL A 459 13.30 17.65 7.12
CA VAL A 459 14.74 17.78 6.85
C VAL A 459 15.19 16.78 5.78
N VAL A 460 14.81 15.50 5.91
CA VAL A 460 15.17 14.45 4.95
C VAL A 460 14.54 14.72 3.58
N ILE A 461 13.24 15.06 3.54
CA ILE A 461 12.52 15.39 2.31
C ILE A 461 13.19 16.56 1.58
N GLU A 462 13.49 17.63 2.31
CA GLU A 462 14.08 18.84 1.75
C GLU A 462 15.51 18.60 1.24
N LEU A 463 16.32 17.87 1.99
CA LEU A 463 17.66 17.49 1.56
C LEU A 463 17.62 16.68 0.25
N LEU A 464 16.79 15.65 0.19
CA LEU A 464 16.66 14.81 -1.01
C LEU A 464 16.09 15.59 -2.20
N ARG A 465 15.18 16.54 -1.96
CA ARG A 465 14.68 17.46 -2.99
C ARG A 465 15.83 18.30 -3.58
N GLN A 466 16.71 18.86 -2.76
CA GLN A 466 17.87 19.63 -3.22
C GLN A 466 18.85 18.77 -4.02
N ILE A 467 19.11 17.53 -3.58
CA ILE A 467 19.97 16.57 -4.29
C ILE A 467 19.37 16.21 -5.65
N ARG A 468 18.06 15.92 -5.72
CA ARG A 468 17.37 15.61 -6.98
C ARG A 468 17.42 16.75 -7.98
N ASN A 469 17.17 17.98 -7.54
CA ASN A 469 17.19 19.16 -8.41
C ASN A 469 18.56 19.38 -9.07
N GLN A 470 19.65 19.10 -8.35
CA GLN A 470 21.01 19.19 -8.91
C GLN A 470 21.28 18.12 -9.97
N ARG A 471 20.81 16.89 -9.74
CA ARG A 471 20.92 15.81 -10.73
C ARG A 471 20.12 16.10 -12.00
N GLY A 472 18.90 16.61 -11.87
CA GLY A 472 18.06 16.99 -13.02
C GLY A 472 18.71 18.10 -13.87
N ASN A 473 19.25 19.13 -13.22
CA ASN A 473 19.96 20.20 -13.94
C ASN A 473 21.24 19.69 -14.64
N ALA A 474 21.95 18.74 -14.04
CA ALA A 474 23.13 18.12 -14.65
C ALA A 474 22.78 17.28 -15.89
N SER A 475 21.69 16.49 -15.87
CA SER A 475 21.23 15.72 -17.03
C SER A 475 20.73 16.60 -18.19
N ASP A 476 20.08 17.71 -17.88
CA ASP A 476 19.59 18.65 -18.90
C ASP A 476 20.74 19.39 -19.59
N SER A 477 21.81 19.72 -18.85
CA SER A 477 23.01 20.34 -19.41
C SER A 477 23.82 19.42 -20.34
N GLN A 478 23.80 18.10 -20.10
CA GLN A 478 24.51 17.12 -20.94
C GLN A 478 23.72 16.70 -22.19
N SER A 479 22.40 16.91 -22.23
CA SER A 479 21.56 16.61 -23.40
C SER A 479 21.43 17.77 -24.39
N ALA A 480 21.85 18.98 -24.00
CA ALA A 480 21.90 20.18 -24.82
C ALA A 480 23.27 20.46 -25.47
N GLY A 481 24.26 19.58 -25.27
CA GLY A 481 25.65 19.69 -25.75
C GLY A 481 25.95 18.94 -27.04
#